data_AF-A0A947SF05-F1
#
_entry.id   AF-A0A947SF05-F1
#
_cell.length_a   1.000
_cell.length_b   1.000
_cell.length_c   1.000
_cell.angle_alpha   90.00
_cell.angle_beta   90.00
_cell.angle_gamma   90.00
#
_symmetry.space_group_name_H-M   'P 1'
#
loop_
_entity.id
_entity.type
_entity.pdbx_description
1 polymer ?
#
loop_
_entity_poly.entity_id
_entity_poly.type
_entity_poly.pdbx_seq_one_letter_code
_entity_poly.pdbx_strand_id
1 'polypeptide(L)' 'MEAIIEEIKQLVKNKMREQGAYDRDAYKQFVEESIEYYQTKGVLTDDDNLQFIEERLLSIWDEVKNEF' A
#
# COMPACT_ATOMS: atom_id res chain seq x y z
N MET A 1 -2.77 12.83 -5.78
CA MET A 1 -2.25 12.06 -4.63
C MET A 1 -3.28 11.10 -4.03
N GLU A 2 -4.52 11.49 -3.76
CA GLU A 2 -5.51 10.54 -3.21
C GLU A 2 -5.82 9.35 -4.15
N ALA A 3 -5.84 9.57 -5.47
CA ALA A 3 -6.05 8.48 -6.45
C ALA A 3 -4.96 7.39 -6.38
N ILE A 4 -3.68 7.78 -6.31
CA ILE A 4 -2.57 6.81 -6.26
C ILE A 4 -2.56 6.03 -4.93
N ILE A 5 -2.97 6.67 -3.83
CA ILE A 5 -3.10 6.01 -2.52
C ILE A 5 -4.19 4.94 -2.58
N GLU A 6 -5.34 5.22 -3.20
CA GLU A 6 -6.39 4.23 -3.41
C GLU A 6 -5.91 3.09 -4.32
N GLU A 7 -5.20 3.39 -5.41
CA GLU A 7 -4.64 2.35 -6.29
C GLU A 7 -3.66 1.42 -5.56
N ILE A 8 -2.73 1.98 -4.78
CA ILE A 8 -1.80 1.21 -3.95
C ILE A 8 -2.58 0.38 -2.91
N LYS A 9 -3.58 0.97 -2.25
CA LYS A 9 -4.44 0.25 -1.29
C LYS A 9 -5.11 -0.95 -1.94
N GLN A 10 -5.66 -0.82 -3.14
CA GLN A 10 -6.28 -1.94 -3.86
C GLN A 10 -5.26 -3.04 -4.18
N LEU A 11 -4.05 -2.67 -4.63
CA LEU A 11 -2.99 -3.63 -4.89
C LEU A 11 -2.58 -4.40 -3.62
N VAL A 12 -2.43 -3.70 -2.50
CA VAL A 12 -2.13 -4.30 -1.20
C VAL A 12 -3.24 -5.27 -0.77
N LYS A 13 -4.51 -4.88 -0.88
CA LYS A 13 -5.65 -5.76 -0.56
C LYS A 13 -5.67 -7.02 -1.43
N ASN A 14 -5.32 -6.90 -2.71
CA ASN A 14 -5.21 -8.05 -3.61
C ASN A 14 -4.08 -8.99 -3.15
N LYS A 15 -2.88 -8.46 -2.88
CA LYS A 15 -1.75 -9.24 -2.35
C LYS A 15 -2.11 -9.97 -1.05
N MET A 16 -2.80 -9.31 -0.11
CA MET A 16 -3.28 -9.92 1.13
C MET A 16 -4.22 -11.10 0.87
N ARG A 17 -5.18 -10.95 -0.06
CA ARG A 17 -6.10 -12.02 -0.45
C ARG A 17 -5.40 -13.19 -1.12
N GLU A 18 -4.48 -12.90 -2.03
CA GLU A 18 -3.74 -13.90 -2.80
C GLU A 18 -2.78 -14.72 -1.92
N GLN A 19 -2.14 -14.06 -0.95
CA GLN A 19 -1.15 -14.70 -0.07
C GLN A 19 -1.76 -15.20 1.25
N GLY A 20 -3.00 -14.80 1.57
CA GLY A 20 -3.69 -15.20 2.79
C GLY A 20 -3.08 -14.63 4.08
N ALA A 21 -2.32 -13.54 3.98
CA ALA A 21 -1.65 -12.89 5.11
C ALA A 21 -2.37 -11.59 5.49
N TYR A 22 -2.92 -11.56 6.71
CA TYR A 22 -3.80 -10.49 7.21
C TYR A 22 -3.33 -9.87 8.53
N ASP A 23 -2.07 -10.06 8.88
CA ASP A 23 -1.43 -9.38 10.00
C ASP A 23 -0.82 -8.05 9.58
N ARG A 24 -0.45 -7.23 10.58
CA ARG A 24 0.05 -5.87 10.37
C ARG A 24 1.42 -5.86 9.71
N ASP A 25 2.27 -6.84 10.01
CA ASP A 25 3.61 -6.96 9.42
C ASP A 25 3.51 -7.31 7.94
N ALA A 26 2.65 -8.28 7.58
CA ALA A 26 2.35 -8.60 6.19
C ALA A 26 1.77 -7.40 5.44
N TYR A 27 0.83 -6.66 6.04
CA TYR A 27 0.29 -5.44 5.44
C TYR A 27 1.37 -4.40 5.14
N LYS A 28 2.24 -4.14 6.12
CA LYS A 28 3.36 -3.21 5.95
C LYS A 28 4.25 -3.65 4.78
N GLN A 29 4.64 -4.91 4.75
CA GLN A 29 5.47 -5.45 3.67
C GLN A 29 4.78 -5.26 2.30
N PHE A 30 3.49 -5.55 2.19
CA PHE A 30 2.76 -5.36 0.95
C PHE A 30 2.65 -3.89 0.53
N VAL A 31 2.55 -2.96 1.48
CA VAL A 31 2.59 -1.51 1.22
C VAL A 31 3.95 -1.13 0.60
N GLU A 32 5.05 -1.53 1.24
CA GLU A 32 6.42 -1.26 0.77
C GLU A 32 6.63 -1.83 -0.65
N GLU A 33 6.26 -3.10 -0.87
CA GLU A 33 6.35 -3.74 -2.19
C GLU A 33 5.50 -3.04 -3.25
N SER A 34 4.32 -2.53 -2.87
CA SER A 34 3.41 -1.88 -3.81
C SER A 34 3.92 -0.49 -4.18
N ILE A 35 4.49 0.26 -3.24
CA ILE A 35 5.15 1.55 -3.53
C ILE A 35 6.33 1.33 -4.48
N GLU A 36 7.19 0.35 -4.21
CA GLU A 36 8.33 0.01 -5.08
C GLU A 36 7.87 -0.39 -6.49
N TYR A 37 6.77 -1.13 -6.60
CA TYR A 37 6.17 -1.49 -7.89
C TYR A 37 5.80 -0.25 -8.71
N TYR A 38 5.13 0.74 -8.10
CA TYR A 38 4.74 1.96 -8.81
C TYR A 38 5.93 2.88 -9.10
N GLN A 39 6.95 2.89 -8.25
CA GLN A 39 8.22 3.56 -8.55
C GLN A 39 8.91 2.94 -9.77
N THR A 40 9.00 1.61 -9.81
CA THR A 40 9.60 0.87 -10.94
C THR A 40 8.85 1.11 -12.25
N LYS A 41 7.54 1.36 -12.19
CA LYS A 41 6.70 1.71 -13.35
C LYS A 41 6.84 3.17 -13.79
N GLY A 42 7.54 4.01 -13.02
CA GLY A 42 7.64 5.46 -13.26
C GLY A 42 6.34 6.21 -12.96
N VAL A 43 5.42 5.61 -12.21
CA VAL A 43 4.17 6.23 -11.77
C VAL A 43 4.39 7.04 -10.50
N LEU A 44 5.24 6.53 -9.61
CA LEU A 44 5.81 7.26 -8.49
C LEU A 44 7.26 7.61 -8.80
N THR A 45 7.68 8.79 -8.36
CA THR A 45 9.03 9.30 -8.48
C THR A 45 9.54 9.73 -7.11
N ASP A 46 10.85 9.97 -6.97
CA ASP A 46 11.42 10.52 -5.74
C ASP A 46 10.93 11.95 -5.41
N ASP A 47 10.31 12.64 -6.38
CA ASP A 47 9.62 13.91 -6.19
C ASP A 47 8.24 13.73 -5.53
N ASP A 48 7.64 12.53 -5.66
CA ASP A 48 6.43 12.19 -4.93
C ASP A 48 6.76 11.98 -3.46
N ASN A 49 5.88 12.44 -2.57
CA ASN A 49 6.09 12.30 -1.14
C ASN A 49 5.81 10.85 -0.69
N LEU A 50 6.75 9.95 -0.98
CA LEU A 50 6.66 8.50 -0.73
C LEU A 50 6.45 8.21 0.76
N GLN A 51 7.15 8.97 1.62
CA GLN A 51 7.01 8.86 3.06
C GLN A 51 5.56 9.18 3.49
N PHE A 52 4.97 10.24 2.93
CA PHE A 52 3.57 10.56 3.19
C PHE A 52 2.62 9.47 2.68
N ILE A 53 2.87 8.89 1.52
CA ILE A 53 2.05 7.80 0.96
C ILE A 53 2.12 6.56 1.86
N GLU A 54 3.32 6.17 2.28
CA GLU A 54 3.54 5.06 3.21
C GLU A 54 2.84 5.31 4.54
N GLU A 55 3.10 6.44 5.19
CA GLU A 55 2.47 6.79 6.48
C GLU A 55 0.95 6.82 6.37
N ARG A 56 0.41 7.32 5.26
CA ARG A 56 -1.03 7.35 5.04
C ARG A 56 -1.61 5.95 4.88
N LEU A 57 -0.96 5.07 4.12
CA LEU A 57 -1.39 3.67 3.95
C LEU A 57 -1.31 2.92 5.29
N LEU A 58 -0.22 3.08 6.05
CA LEU A 58 -0.08 2.46 7.36
C LEU A 58 -1.10 2.98 8.38
N SER A 59 -1.51 4.25 8.28
CA SER A 59 -2.53 4.84 9.15
C SER A 59 -3.93 4.30 8.88
N ILE A 60 -4.21 3.79 7.67
CA ILE A 60 -5.54 3.23 7.33
C ILE A 60 -5.59 1.70 7.50
N TRP A 61 -4.56 1.10 8.11
CA TRP A 61 -4.52 -0.32 8.44
C TRP A 61 -5.79 -0.78 9.17
N ASP A 62 -6.23 -0.03 10.17
CA ASP A 62 -7.43 -0.37 10.94
C ASP A 62 -8.69 -0.39 10.06
N GLU A 63 -8.77 0.45 9.03
CA GLU A 63 -9.87 0.39 8.06
C GLU A 63 -9.77 -0.87 7.20
N VAL A 64 -8.58 -1.16 6.67
CA VAL A 64 -8.33 -2.33 5.82
C VAL A 64 -8.62 -3.63 6.58
N LYS A 65 -8.18 -3.74 7.83
CA LYS A 65 -8.41 -4.90 8.69
C LYS A 65 -9.90 -5.16 8.93
N ASN A 66 -10.73 -4.12 9.06
CA ASN A 66 -12.17 -4.28 9.25
C ASN A 66 -12.92 -4.74 7.98
N GLU A 67 -12.28 -4.69 6.81
CA GLU A 67 -12.85 -5.16 5.54
C GLU A 67 -12.54 -6.65 5.24
N PHE A 68 -11.76 -7.31 6.09
CA PHE A 68 -11.34 -8.72 5.98
C PHE A 68 -11.88 -9.57 7.12
#